data_AF-A0A382HEV1-F1
#
_entry.id   AF-A0A382HEV1-F1
#
_cell.length_a   1.000
_cell.length_b   1.000
_cell.length_c   1.000
_cell.angle_alpha   90.00
_cell.angle_beta   90.00
_cell.angle_gamma   90.00
#
_symmetry.space_group_name_H-M   'P 1'
#
loop_
_entity.id
_entity.type
_entity.pdbx_description
1 polymer ?
#
loop_
_entity_poly.entity_id
_entity_poly.type
_entity_poly.pdbx_seq_one_letter_code
_entity_poly.pdbx_strand_id
1 'polypeptide(L)'
;YTTEYIGVRTSFENNARKPATYNVDMKSYYNFTLFNRYQISTHINIYNLFDIRNELTVYNDTGRSTYSLLPTYTPQTSGPGFNTLDEYLVRPDYYSRPRQVKIGFSLGLMQ
;
A
#
# COMPACT_ATOMS: atom_id res chain seq x y z
N TYR A 1 -8.27 13.86 9.53
CA TYR A 1 -8.06 13.24 10.86
C TYR A 1 -8.08 14.40 11.85
N THR A 2 -8.34 14.15 13.13
CA THR A 2 -8.24 15.20 14.16
C THR A 2 -7.04 14.85 15.02
N THR A 3 -6.14 15.79 15.24
CA THR A 3 -5.02 15.60 16.16
C THR A 3 -5.57 15.27 17.55
N GLU A 4 -5.17 14.11 18.05
CA GLU A 4 -5.60 13.56 19.33
C GLU A 4 -4.37 13.35 20.20
N TYR A 5 -4.38 13.85 21.44
CA TYR A 5 -3.32 13.61 22.40
C TYR A 5 -3.93 12.92 23.62
N ILE A 6 -3.48 11.70 23.92
CA ILE A 6 -3.96 10.90 25.07
C ILE A 6 -5.50 10.80 25.08
N GLY A 7 -6.13 10.49 23.95
CA GLY A 7 -7.59 10.35 23.88
C GLY A 7 -8.38 11.65 23.86
N VAL A 8 -7.73 12.81 24.05
CA VAL A 8 -8.37 14.12 24.06
C VAL A 8 -8.29 14.74 22.67
N ARG A 9 -9.46 14.95 22.07
CA ARG A 9 -9.61 15.65 20.79
C ARG A 9 -9.74 17.15 21.06
N THR A 10 -8.98 17.96 20.35
CA THR A 10 -9.26 19.40 20.30
C THR A 10 -10.57 19.61 19.54
N SER A 11 -11.46 20.48 20.03
CA SER A 11 -12.82 20.69 19.48
C SER A 11 -12.84 21.32 18.08
N PHE A 12 -11.69 21.46 17.42
CA PHE A 12 -11.58 22.00 16.08
C PHE A 12 -11.89 20.91 15.04
N GLU A 13 -12.81 21.21 14.14
CA GLU A 13 -13.21 20.32 13.05
C GLU A 13 -12.03 20.11 12.08
N ASN A 14 -11.55 18.86 11.96
CA ASN A 14 -10.63 18.35 10.94
C ASN A 14 -9.39 19.24 10.63
N ASN A 15 -8.61 19.57 11.66
CA ASN A 15 -7.40 20.41 11.56
C ASN A 15 -6.16 19.70 10.94
N ALA A 16 -6.36 18.72 10.06
CA ALA A 16 -5.26 17.81 9.74
C ALA A 16 -5.33 17.17 8.34
N ARG A 17 -4.22 17.25 7.60
CA ARG A 17 -4.11 16.96 6.17
C ARG A 17 -3.59 15.55 5.92
N LYS A 18 -4.44 14.65 5.39
CA LYS A 18 -4.02 13.28 5.04
C LYS A 18 -2.83 13.30 4.08
N PRO A 19 -1.86 12.36 4.20
CA PRO A 19 -0.79 12.21 3.23
C PRO A 19 -1.36 12.03 1.82
N ALA A 20 -0.75 12.72 0.85
CA ALA A 20 -1.11 12.52 -0.56
C ALA A 20 -0.70 11.13 -1.02
N THR A 21 -1.52 10.52 -1.87
CA THR A 21 -1.26 9.20 -2.43
C THR A 21 -1.13 9.27 -3.95
N TYR A 22 -0.17 8.53 -4.49
CA TYR A 22 0.07 8.43 -5.94
C TYR A 22 0.19 6.97 -6.32
N ASN A 23 -0.49 6.57 -7.40
CA ASN A 23 -0.41 5.22 -7.92
C ASN A 23 -0.50 5.26 -9.43
N VAL A 24 0.38 4.50 -10.08
CA VAL A 24 0.44 4.37 -11.53
C VAL A 24 0.52 2.89 -11.86
N ASP A 25 -0.36 2.46 -12.75
CA ASP A 25 -0.40 1.10 -13.27
C ASP A 25 -0.01 1.10 -14.74
N MET A 26 0.67 0.05 -15.18
CA MET A 26 1.04 -0.17 -16.57
C MET A 26 0.40 -1.46 -17.09
N LYS A 27 -0.21 -1.39 -18.27
CA LYS A 27 -0.70 -2.56 -19.00
C LYS A 27 -0.13 -2.48 -20.41
N SER A 28 0.54 -3.55 -20.83
CA SER A 28 1.13 -3.67 -22.15
C SER A 28 0.84 -5.05 -22.72
N TYR A 29 0.70 -5.12 -24.03
CA TYR A 29 0.55 -6.39 -24.75
C TYR A 29 1.35 -6.34 -26.05
N TYR A 30 1.71 -7.52 -26.54
CA TYR A 30 2.38 -7.66 -27.82
C TYR A 30 1.86 -8.89 -28.54
N ASN A 31 1.50 -8.71 -29.80
CA ASN A 31 0.97 -9.74 -30.66
C ASN A 31 2.00 -10.09 -31.73
N PHE A 32 2.31 -11.37 -31.89
CA PHE A 32 3.17 -11.82 -32.97
C PHE A 32 2.64 -13.11 -33.61
N THR A 33 2.81 -13.16 -34.92
CA THR A 33 2.42 -14.30 -35.74
C THR A 33 3.57 -15.29 -35.81
N LEU A 34 3.28 -16.57 -35.56
CA LEU A 34 4.23 -17.66 -35.66
C LEU A 34 3.80 -18.63 -36.76
N PHE A 35 4.73 -19.00 -37.64
CA PHE A 35 4.52 -19.92 -38.77
C PHE A 35 3.34 -19.58 -39.68
N ASN A 36 2.93 -18.32 -39.74
CA ASN A 36 1.74 -17.86 -40.47
C ASN A 36 0.45 -18.64 -40.14
N ARG A 37 0.37 -19.28 -38.97
CA ARG A 37 -0.78 -20.09 -38.53
C ARG A 37 -1.21 -19.83 -37.10
N TYR A 38 -0.28 -19.40 -36.26
CA TYR A 38 -0.54 -19.15 -34.85
C TYR A 38 -0.43 -17.67 -34.54
N GLN A 39 -1.41 -17.16 -33.80
CA GLN A 39 -1.35 -15.83 -33.19
C GLN A 39 -1.00 -16.02 -31.72
N ILE A 40 0.16 -15.51 -31.31
CA ILE A 40 0.53 -15.43 -29.89
C ILE A 40 0.29 -14.00 -29.43
N SER A 41 -0.40 -13.85 -28.30
CA SER A 41 -0.59 -12.55 -27.64
C SER A 41 -0.02 -12.62 -26.24
N THR A 42 1.05 -11.89 -25.95
CA THR A 42 1.64 -11.76 -24.62
C THR A 42 1.14 -10.49 -23.95
N HIS A 43 1.02 -10.50 -22.62
CA HIS A 43 0.64 -9.32 -21.85
C HIS A 43 1.44 -9.23 -20.56
N ILE A 44 1.76 -7.99 -20.18
CA ILE A 44 2.42 -7.64 -18.93
C ILE A 44 1.58 -6.53 -18.27
N ASN A 45 1.12 -6.80 -17.06
CA ASN A 45 0.39 -5.85 -16.23
C ASN A 45 1.20 -5.61 -14.95
N ILE A 46 1.64 -4.38 -14.72
CA ILE A 46 2.35 -3.95 -13.53
C ILE A 46 1.43 -3.03 -12.74
N TYR A 47 1.03 -3.48 -11.56
CA TYR A 47 0.28 -2.68 -10.59
C TYR A 47 1.27 -2.04 -9.62
N ASN A 48 1.07 -0.75 -9.30
CA ASN A 48 2.02 0.06 -8.55
C ASN A 48 3.41 0.08 -9.21
N LEU A 49 3.47 0.60 -10.44
CA LEU A 49 4.65 0.65 -11.31
C LEU A 49 5.88 1.26 -10.63
N PHE A 50 5.68 2.28 -9.79
CA PHE A 50 6.75 2.97 -9.08
C PHE A 50 7.03 2.41 -7.69
N ASP A 51 6.32 1.35 -7.26
CA ASP A 51 6.38 0.75 -5.91
C ASP A 51 6.22 1.79 -4.79
N ILE A 52 5.31 2.75 -4.98
CA ILE A 52 5.02 3.79 -4.00
C ILE A 52 4.24 3.14 -2.85
N ARG A 53 4.75 3.33 -1.63
CA ARG A 53 4.10 2.89 -0.40
C ARG A 53 3.19 4.01 0.13
N ASN A 54 1.95 4.03 -0.33
CA ASN A 54 0.97 5.04 0.08
C ASN A 54 0.45 4.76 1.49
N GLU A 55 0.33 5.80 2.33
CA GLU A 55 -0.28 5.76 3.66
C GLU A 55 -1.82 5.78 3.52
N LEU A 56 -2.48 4.61 3.54
CA LEU A 56 -3.94 4.47 3.38
C LEU A 56 -4.71 4.77 4.67
N THR A 57 -4.11 4.39 5.80
CA THR A 57 -4.63 4.61 7.15
C THR A 57 -3.55 5.24 8.00
N VAL A 58 -3.90 6.25 8.80
CA VAL A 58 -2.94 6.97 9.65
C VAL A 58 -3.39 6.94 11.10
N TYR A 59 -2.43 7.02 12.02
CA TYR A 59 -2.76 7.23 13.42
C TYR A 59 -3.34 8.63 13.64
N ASN A 60 -4.30 8.75 14.57
CA ASN A 60 -4.99 10.03 14.81
C ASN A 60 -4.10 11.06 15.52
N ASP A 61 -3.12 10.60 16.28
CA ASP A 61 -2.19 11.44 17.04
C ASP A 61 -1.09 12.07 16.16
N THR A 62 -0.57 11.35 15.17
CA THR A 62 0.54 11.81 14.30
C THR A 62 0.09 12.17 12.90
N GLY A 63 -1.06 11.66 12.44
CA GLY A 63 -1.47 11.77 11.04
C GLY A 63 -0.55 10.99 10.08
N ARG A 64 0.27 10.07 10.60
CA ARG A 64 1.16 9.20 9.81
C ARG A 64 0.88 7.73 10.07
N SER A 65 1.19 6.87 9.10
CA SER A 65 1.15 5.41 9.27
C SER A 65 2.43 4.85 9.90
N THR A 66 3.51 5.64 9.91
CA THR A 66 4.87 5.18 10.29
C THR A 66 5.08 5.09 11.79
N TYR A 67 4.38 5.91 12.58
CA TYR A 67 4.51 5.92 14.04
C TYR A 67 3.29 6.56 14.70
N SER A 68 3.14 6.27 15.99
CA SER A 68 2.17 6.87 16.92
C SER A 68 2.95 7.48 18.10
N LEU A 69 2.32 8.38 18.85
CA LEU A 69 2.82 8.91 20.12
C LEU A 69 2.52 7.98 21.30
N LEU A 70 1.73 6.91 21.10
CA LEU A 70 1.39 5.91 22.11
C LEU A 70 2.60 5.37 22.91
N PRO A 71 3.76 5.08 22.27
CA PRO A 71 5.03 4.77 22.94
C PRO A 71 5.50 5.73 24.04
N THR A 72 5.15 7.02 23.95
CA THR A 72 5.63 8.05 24.88
C THR A 72 4.98 7.94 26.27
N TYR A 73 3.81 7.31 26.36
CA TYR A 73 3.03 7.21 27.59
C TYR A 73 2.53 5.78 27.87
N THR A 74 2.94 4.79 27.07
CA THR A 74 2.64 3.37 27.24
C THR A 74 3.93 2.57 27.29
N PRO A 75 4.11 1.63 28.25
CA PRO A 75 5.30 0.79 28.32
C PRO A 75 5.57 0.02 27.02
N GLN A 76 6.83 -0.04 26.59
CA GLN A 76 7.29 -0.74 25.38
C GLN A 76 7.11 -2.26 25.43
N THR A 77 7.02 -2.81 26.63
CA THR A 77 6.84 -4.23 26.90
C THR A 77 5.47 -4.45 27.53
N SER A 78 4.56 -5.07 26.77
CA SER A 78 3.26 -5.52 27.28
C SER A 78 2.84 -6.81 26.56
N GLY A 79 2.23 -7.75 27.29
CA GLY A 79 1.85 -9.06 26.77
C GLY A 79 2.98 -10.12 26.80
N PRO A 80 2.86 -11.22 26.04
CA PRO A 80 3.76 -12.38 26.10
C PRO A 80 5.21 -12.13 25.62
N GLY A 81 5.56 -10.88 25.25
CA GLY A 81 6.93 -10.49 24.96
C GLY A 81 7.46 -10.89 23.57
N PHE A 82 6.58 -11.18 22.60
CA PHE A 82 7.00 -11.53 21.23
C PHE A 82 7.49 -10.33 20.40
N ASN A 83 7.03 -9.12 20.72
CA ASN A 83 7.37 -7.90 20.00
C ASN A 83 7.23 -6.69 20.94
N THR A 84 8.01 -5.64 20.67
CA THR A 84 7.88 -4.35 21.36
C THR A 84 6.60 -3.64 20.92
N LEU A 85 6.16 -2.64 21.69
CA LEU A 85 5.03 -1.79 21.29
C LEU A 85 5.32 -1.08 19.97
N ASP A 86 6.54 -0.58 19.77
CA ASP A 86 6.97 0.04 18.51
C ASP A 86 6.83 -0.93 17.33
N GLU A 87 7.29 -2.17 17.47
CA GLU A 87 7.14 -3.19 16.43
C GLU A 87 5.67 -3.53 16.14
N TYR A 88 4.84 -3.62 17.16
CA TYR A 88 3.42 -3.89 17.01
C TYR A 88 2.66 -2.76 16.28
N LEU A 89 3.13 -1.52 16.45
CA LEU A 89 2.55 -0.34 15.81
C LEU A 89 3.01 -0.17 14.35
N VAL A 90 4.00 -0.94 13.88
CA VAL A 90 4.30 -1.05 12.45
C VAL A 90 3.25 -1.93 11.78
N ARG A 91 2.26 -1.30 11.14
CA ARG A 91 1.10 -1.97 10.54
C ARG A 91 1.17 -2.01 9.01
N PRO A 92 1.47 -3.16 8.38
CA PRO A 92 1.52 -3.28 6.92
C PRO A 92 0.19 -2.97 6.24
N ASP A 93 -0.93 -3.26 6.92
CA ASP A 93 -2.30 -3.00 6.46
C ASP A 93 -2.64 -1.50 6.38
N TYR A 94 -1.81 -0.62 6.95
CA TYR A 94 -1.96 0.82 6.81
C TYR A 94 -1.41 1.35 5.49
N TYR A 95 -0.69 0.52 4.74
CA TYR A 95 -0.07 0.91 3.49
C TYR A 95 -0.73 0.26 2.27
N SER A 96 -0.58 0.89 1.11
CA SER A 96 -0.97 0.28 -0.15
C SER A 96 -0.18 -1.00 -0.41
N ARG A 97 -0.79 -1.93 -1.16
CA ARG A 97 -0.14 -3.18 -1.57
C ARG A 97 1.18 -2.88 -2.32
N PRO A 98 2.22 -3.71 -2.12
CA PRO A 98 3.47 -3.58 -2.86
C PRO A 98 3.27 -3.85 -4.35
N ARG A 99 4.25 -3.49 -5.18
CA ARG A 99 4.23 -3.76 -6.62
C ARG A 99 3.85 -5.20 -6.94
N GLN A 100 2.91 -5.34 -7.89
CA GLN A 100 2.50 -6.65 -8.41
C GLN A 100 2.69 -6.69 -9.92
N VAL A 101 3.47 -7.66 -10.40
CA VAL A 101 3.67 -7.91 -11.83
C VAL A 101 2.91 -9.17 -12.21
N LYS A 102 2.03 -9.07 -13.21
CA LYS A 102 1.33 -10.21 -13.83
C LYS A 102 1.76 -10.32 -15.28
N ILE A 103 2.22 -11.50 -15.67
CA ILE A 103 2.62 -11.83 -17.02
C ILE A 103 1.74 -12.97 -17.50
N GLY A 104 1.29 -12.90 -18.74
CA GLY A 104 0.57 -14.00 -19.35
C GLY A 104 0.68 -13.99 -20.86
N PHE A 105 0.21 -15.07 -21.46
CA PHE A 105 0.14 -15.21 -22.90
C PHE A 105 -1.10 -16.01 -23.30
N SER A 106 -1.49 -15.89 -24.56
CA SER A 106 -2.55 -16.67 -25.18
C SER A 106 -2.12 -17.11 -26.57
N LEU A 107 -2.63 -18.26 -27.01
CA LEU A 107 -2.39 -18.85 -28.32
C LEU A 107 -3.73 -18.99 -29.04
N GLY A 108 -3.81 -18.46 -30.25
CA GLY A 108 -4.94 -18.63 -31.16
C GLY A 108 -4.50 -19.27 -32.47
N LEU A 109 -5.42 -20.01 -33.11
CA LEU A 109 -5.29 -20.42 -34.51
C LEU A 109 -5.81 -19.29 -35.39
N MET A 110 -5.02 -18.90 -36.39
CA MET A 110 -5.50 -17.99 -37.43
C MET A 110 -6.37 -18.78 -38.41
N GLN A 111 -7.49 -18.17 -38.79
CA GLN A 111 -8.51 -18.78 -39.65
C GLN A 111 -8.12 -18.68 -41.12
#